data_AF-A0A382F9I0-F1
#
_entry.id   AF-A0A382F9I0-F1
#
_cell.length_a   1.000
_cell.length_b   1.000
_cell.length_c   1.000
_cell.angle_alpha   90.00
_cell.angle_beta   90.00
_cell.angle_gamma   90.00
#
_symmetry.space_group_name_H-M   'P 1'
#
loop_
_entity.id
_entity.type
_entity.pdbx_description
1 polymer ?
#
loop_
_entity_poly.entity_id
_entity_poly.type
_entity_poly.pdbx_seq_one_letter_code
_entity_poly.pdbx_strand_id
1 'polypeptide(L)'
;MADRTVATTDTLDTLRTTYNSTAGDVGDISGVTGASGIIADSTDIVEAIVAMNTEVNAIKAGTSVFETKITFEGATDDAYETILAITDPTADRTITFPDASGTVVTTSATQTLTNKTLTNPTIAGGTFSGSFTGTQDLTGLVMSGASPLVFEGATADAYETTLAFTDPTADRTITLPNATDTLVGLATTDTLTNKTIDLGSNTLTGSLAEFNTA
;
A
#
# COMPACT_ATOMS: atom_id res chain seq x y z
N MET A 1 -50.94 13.66 51.14
CA MET A 1 -51.30 13.25 49.77
C MET A 1 -52.53 12.38 49.89
N ALA A 2 -53.61 12.66 49.16
CA ALA A 2 -54.78 11.79 49.16
C ALA A 2 -54.38 10.41 48.63
N ASP A 3 -54.83 9.35 49.28
CA ASP A 3 -54.58 7.99 48.83
C ASP A 3 -55.25 7.79 47.47
N ARG A 4 -54.45 7.46 46.46
CA ARG A 4 -54.93 7.28 45.09
C ARG A 4 -55.29 5.83 44.89
N THR A 5 -56.58 5.53 44.94
CA THR A 5 -57.10 4.19 44.71
C THR A 5 -56.94 3.83 43.23
N VAL A 6 -56.06 2.88 42.92
CA VAL A 6 -55.97 2.28 41.58
C VAL A 6 -57.13 1.29 41.46
N ALA A 7 -58.09 1.57 40.58
CA ALA A 7 -59.17 0.64 40.33
C ALA A 7 -58.64 -0.57 39.55
N THR A 8 -59.22 -1.75 39.76
CA THR A 8 -58.86 -2.97 39.01
C THR A 8 -59.17 -2.87 37.50
N THR A 9 -59.86 -1.82 37.08
CA THR A 9 -60.17 -1.47 35.69
C THR A 9 -59.22 -0.43 35.08
N ASP A 10 -58.33 0.16 35.88
CA ASP A 10 -57.39 1.17 35.38
C ASP A 10 -56.38 0.54 34.43
N THR A 11 -56.16 1.20 33.30
CA THR A 11 -55.14 0.78 32.34
C THR A 11 -53.78 1.33 32.76
N LEU A 12 -52.70 0.70 32.30
CA LEU A 12 -51.34 1.23 32.47
C LEU A 12 -51.22 2.69 31.96
N ASP A 13 -52.01 3.06 30.95
CA ASP A 13 -52.06 4.41 30.41
C ASP A 13 -52.72 5.42 31.37
N THR A 14 -53.78 4.99 32.05
CA THR A 14 -54.44 5.77 33.12
C THR A 14 -53.48 6.01 34.29
N LEU A 15 -52.73 4.99 34.69
CA LEU A 15 -51.71 5.10 35.74
C LEU A 15 -50.59 6.08 35.36
N ARG A 16 -50.05 5.96 34.13
CA ARG A 16 -49.02 6.85 33.57
C ARG A 16 -49.48 8.31 33.57
N THR A 17 -50.63 8.57 32.95
CA THR A 17 -51.17 9.94 32.79
C THR A 17 -51.33 10.60 34.15
N THR A 18 -51.88 9.86 35.11
CA THR A 18 -52.15 10.40 36.44
C THR A 18 -50.87 10.51 37.28
N TYR A 19 -49.86 9.66 37.09
CA TYR A 19 -48.55 9.80 37.75
C TYR A 19 -47.79 11.03 37.23
N ASN A 20 -47.67 11.20 35.91
CA ASN A 20 -46.97 12.34 35.28
C ASN A 20 -47.62 13.68 35.64
N SER A 21 -48.94 13.72 35.78
CA SER A 21 -49.65 14.92 36.25
C SER A 21 -49.23 15.42 37.65
N THR A 22 -48.45 14.63 38.40
CA THR A 22 -48.01 14.93 39.77
C THR A 22 -46.49 14.83 39.99
N ALA A 23 -45.70 14.57 38.95
CA ALA A 23 -44.27 14.26 39.06
C ALA A 23 -43.38 15.52 39.11
N GLY A 24 -43.50 16.32 40.16
CA GLY A 24 -42.67 17.52 40.36
C GLY A 24 -41.20 17.23 40.71
N ASP A 25 -40.94 16.19 41.52
CA ASP A 25 -39.60 15.89 42.06
C ASP A 25 -38.91 14.69 41.37
N VAL A 26 -39.68 13.82 40.72
CA VAL A 26 -39.21 12.53 40.15
C VAL A 26 -39.19 12.51 38.62
N GLY A 27 -39.69 13.57 37.97
CA GLY A 27 -39.79 13.68 36.51
C GLY A 27 -40.92 12.83 35.92
N ASP A 28 -41.42 13.23 34.75
CA ASP A 28 -42.45 12.49 34.02
C ASP A 28 -41.92 11.10 33.57
N ILE A 29 -42.78 10.08 33.62
CA ILE A 29 -42.55 8.79 32.95
C ILE A 29 -42.57 9.05 31.44
N SER A 30 -41.38 9.06 30.82
CA SER A 30 -41.23 9.11 29.36
C SER A 30 -41.93 7.93 28.70
N GLY A 31 -42.58 8.16 27.56
CA GLY A 31 -43.32 7.12 26.85
C GLY A 31 -42.38 6.06 26.26
N VAL A 32 -42.44 4.82 26.76
CA VAL A 32 -41.69 3.66 26.24
C VAL A 32 -41.97 3.42 24.74
N THR A 33 -43.13 3.84 24.24
CA THR A 33 -43.55 3.68 22.84
C THR A 33 -42.79 4.53 21.83
N GLY A 34 -41.98 5.50 22.28
CA GLY A 34 -41.07 6.26 21.42
C GLY A 34 -39.63 5.71 21.43
N ALA A 35 -39.35 4.70 22.24
CA ALA A 35 -38.04 4.05 22.26
C ALA A 35 -37.84 3.25 20.97
N SER A 36 -36.64 3.30 20.42
CA SER A 36 -36.20 2.47 19.29
C SER A 36 -35.06 1.56 19.72
N GLY A 37 -34.97 0.37 19.14
CA GLY A 37 -33.90 -0.60 19.43
C GLY A 37 -34.11 -1.33 20.76
N ILE A 38 -33.01 -1.63 21.46
CA ILE A 38 -32.97 -2.51 22.66
C ILE A 38 -33.94 -2.07 23.77
N ILE A 39 -34.12 -0.76 23.95
CA ILE A 39 -35.01 -0.20 24.97
C ILE A 39 -36.49 -0.49 24.64
N ALA A 40 -36.84 -0.65 23.36
CA ALA A 40 -38.20 -0.96 22.92
C ALA A 40 -38.60 -2.42 23.21
N ASP A 41 -37.62 -3.33 23.22
CA ASP A 41 -37.83 -4.76 23.43
C ASP A 41 -37.75 -5.17 24.91
N SER A 42 -37.41 -4.24 25.81
CA SER A 42 -37.28 -4.47 27.24
C SER A 42 -38.57 -4.14 28.00
N THR A 43 -38.93 -4.95 28.99
CA THR A 43 -40.13 -4.76 29.83
C THR A 43 -39.95 -3.73 30.94
N ASP A 44 -38.70 -3.47 31.34
CA ASP A 44 -38.32 -2.41 32.26
C ASP A 44 -36.91 -1.84 31.97
N ILE A 45 -36.50 -0.85 32.77
CA ILE A 45 -35.21 -0.18 32.65
C ILE A 45 -34.05 -1.11 33.02
N VAL A 46 -34.26 -2.05 33.94
CA VAL A 46 -33.22 -2.99 34.37
C VAL A 46 -32.89 -3.94 33.23
N GLU A 47 -33.88 -4.48 32.56
CA GLU A 47 -33.73 -5.33 31.38
C GLU A 47 -33.04 -4.59 30.23
N ALA A 48 -33.43 -3.33 29.96
CA ALA A 48 -32.78 -2.51 28.94
C ALA A 48 -31.29 -2.27 29.23
N ILE A 49 -30.95 -1.95 30.48
CA ILE A 49 -29.56 -1.76 30.91
C ILE A 49 -28.78 -3.06 30.81
N VAL A 50 -29.37 -4.19 31.20
CA VAL A 50 -28.73 -5.52 31.10
C VAL A 50 -28.44 -5.88 29.64
N ALA A 51 -29.39 -5.63 28.73
CA ALA A 51 -29.21 -5.87 27.31
C ALA A 51 -28.13 -4.97 26.70
N MET A 52 -28.16 -3.66 26.96
CA MET A 52 -27.11 -2.74 26.51
C MET A 52 -25.73 -3.10 27.08
N ASN A 53 -25.66 -3.48 28.35
CA ASN A 53 -24.41 -3.93 28.97
C ASN A 53 -23.84 -5.18 28.29
N THR A 54 -24.70 -6.06 27.77
CA THR A 54 -24.27 -7.26 27.04
C THR A 54 -23.49 -6.87 25.79
N GLU A 55 -24.00 -5.94 24.98
CA GLU A 55 -23.32 -5.44 23.79
C GLU A 55 -22.03 -4.68 24.12
N VAL A 56 -22.07 -3.79 25.11
CA VAL A 56 -20.89 -3.03 25.57
C VAL A 56 -19.80 -3.98 26.09
N ASN A 57 -20.17 -5.02 26.83
CA ASN A 57 -19.23 -6.02 27.30
C ASN A 57 -18.65 -6.84 26.15
N ALA A 58 -19.45 -7.17 25.12
CA ALA A 58 -18.95 -7.85 23.94
C ALA A 58 -17.91 -7.01 23.19
N ILE A 59 -18.14 -5.70 23.03
CA ILE A 59 -17.18 -4.76 22.44
C ILE A 59 -15.89 -4.70 23.27
N LYS A 60 -16.00 -4.54 24.59
CA LYS A 60 -14.84 -4.52 25.50
C LYS A 60 -14.03 -5.81 25.47
N ALA A 61 -14.71 -6.95 25.33
CA ALA A 61 -14.08 -8.26 25.22
C ALA A 61 -13.53 -8.57 23.82
N GLY A 62 -13.78 -7.70 22.82
CA GLY A 62 -13.40 -7.95 21.42
C GLY A 62 -14.17 -9.09 20.76
N THR A 63 -15.37 -9.40 21.26
CA THR A 63 -16.23 -10.51 20.78
C THR A 63 -17.42 -10.02 19.95
N SER A 64 -17.64 -8.70 19.89
CA SER A 64 -18.64 -8.09 19.02
C SER A 64 -18.34 -8.36 17.55
N VAL A 65 -19.36 -8.72 16.77
CA VAL A 65 -19.27 -8.82 15.32
C VAL A 65 -20.02 -7.63 14.72
N PHE A 66 -19.33 -6.83 13.92
CA PHE A 66 -19.96 -5.79 13.08
C PHE A 66 -20.31 -6.43 11.74
N GLU A 67 -21.58 -6.44 11.36
CA GLU A 67 -22.05 -7.27 10.24
C GLU A 67 -21.49 -6.86 8.88
N THR A 68 -21.26 -5.58 8.62
CA THR A 68 -20.84 -5.11 7.27
C THR A 68 -19.74 -4.06 7.28
N LYS A 69 -19.89 -3.00 8.09
CA LYS A 69 -18.98 -1.85 8.07
C LYS A 69 -18.92 -1.11 9.39
N ILE A 70 -17.85 -0.31 9.54
CA ILE A 70 -17.71 0.74 10.55
C ILE A 70 -17.53 2.07 9.81
N THR A 71 -18.31 3.09 10.17
CA THR A 71 -18.25 4.44 9.58
C THR A 71 -17.53 5.38 10.54
N PHE A 72 -16.65 6.24 10.00
CA PHE A 72 -15.87 7.24 10.73
C PHE A 72 -16.10 8.63 10.11
N GLU A 73 -16.63 9.57 10.90
CA GLU A 73 -16.93 10.95 10.49
C GLU A 73 -15.67 11.80 10.23
N GLY A 74 -14.59 11.55 10.97
CA GLY A 74 -13.45 12.46 10.98
C GLY A 74 -13.64 13.62 11.96
N ALA A 75 -13.06 14.79 11.67
CA ALA A 75 -13.00 15.91 12.61
C ALA A 75 -14.17 16.89 12.51
N THR A 76 -14.90 16.88 11.39
CA THR A 76 -16.04 17.73 11.09
C THR A 76 -17.27 16.86 10.92
N ASP A 77 -18.41 17.32 11.46
CA ASP A 77 -19.72 16.71 11.19
C ASP A 77 -20.20 17.27 9.84
N ASP A 78 -19.90 16.53 8.78
CA ASP A 78 -20.29 16.87 7.41
C ASP A 78 -20.83 15.63 6.69
N ALA A 79 -20.75 15.59 5.35
CA ALA A 79 -21.32 14.50 4.56
C ALA A 79 -20.23 13.56 4.00
N TYR A 80 -19.01 13.63 4.53
CA TYR A 80 -17.85 12.88 4.07
C TYR A 80 -17.32 11.93 5.15
N GLU A 81 -17.60 10.65 4.99
CA GLU A 81 -17.18 9.63 5.95
C GLU A 81 -16.13 8.68 5.37
N THR A 82 -15.29 8.12 6.25
CA THR A 82 -14.44 6.97 5.94
C THR A 82 -15.14 5.70 6.39
N ILE A 83 -15.24 4.71 5.50
CA ILE A 83 -15.89 3.44 5.82
C ILE A 83 -14.85 2.32 5.80
N LEU A 84 -14.69 1.62 6.93
CA LEU A 84 -14.07 0.30 6.95
C LEU A 84 -15.14 -0.71 6.55
N ALA A 85 -15.15 -1.09 5.27
CA ALA A 85 -16.10 -2.06 4.72
C ALA A 85 -15.46 -3.44 4.60
N ILE A 86 -16.23 -4.46 4.98
CA ILE A 86 -15.85 -5.86 4.78
C ILE A 86 -16.63 -6.37 3.57
N THR A 87 -15.92 -6.86 2.55
CA THR A 87 -16.56 -7.66 1.50
C THR A 87 -16.78 -9.06 2.04
N ASP A 88 -17.91 -9.68 1.70
CA ASP A 88 -18.25 -11.05 2.11
C ASP A 88 -17.05 -11.99 1.94
N PRO A 89 -16.48 -12.50 3.05
CA PRO A 89 -15.30 -13.33 2.98
C PRO A 89 -15.65 -14.71 2.42
N THR A 90 -14.82 -15.23 1.51
CA THR A 90 -14.99 -16.59 0.98
C THR A 90 -14.36 -17.68 1.86
N ALA A 91 -13.66 -17.27 2.92
CA ALA A 91 -13.09 -18.09 3.98
C ALA A 91 -12.71 -17.17 5.15
N ASP A 92 -12.52 -17.72 6.36
CA ASP A 92 -12.06 -16.94 7.51
C ASP A 92 -10.76 -16.18 7.20
N ARG A 93 -10.76 -14.87 7.45
CA ARG A 93 -9.59 -13.98 7.26
C ARG A 93 -9.31 -13.21 8.53
N THR A 94 -8.02 -13.02 8.80
CA THR A 94 -7.53 -12.15 9.86
C THR A 94 -6.62 -11.11 9.25
N ILE A 95 -6.88 -9.83 9.51
CA ILE A 95 -5.99 -8.71 9.20
C ILE A 95 -5.39 -8.24 10.54
N THR A 96 -4.08 -8.35 10.69
CA THR A 96 -3.37 -7.94 11.91
C THR A 96 -2.59 -6.65 11.66
N PHE A 97 -2.88 -5.61 12.44
CA PHE A 97 -2.03 -4.43 12.49
C PHE A 97 -0.84 -4.68 13.43
N PRO A 98 0.39 -4.35 13.00
CA PRO A 98 1.56 -4.46 13.88
C PRO A 98 1.48 -3.40 15.00
N ASP A 99 2.25 -3.62 16.07
CA ASP A 99 2.53 -2.59 17.08
C ASP A 99 3.49 -1.53 16.50
N ALA A 100 2.96 -0.71 15.61
CA ALA A 100 3.67 0.38 14.95
C ALA A 100 2.67 1.45 14.52
N SER A 101 3.07 2.72 14.62
CA SER A 101 2.33 3.82 14.01
C SER A 101 2.61 3.92 12.51
N GLY A 102 1.65 4.47 11.76
CA GLY A 102 1.76 4.67 10.32
C GLY A 102 0.40 4.83 9.65
N THR A 103 0.40 4.98 8.33
CA THR A 103 -0.81 4.99 7.51
C THR A 103 -0.98 3.65 6.79
N VAL A 104 -2.22 3.24 6.56
CA VAL A 104 -2.54 2.05 5.75
C VAL A 104 -2.23 2.30 4.29
N VAL A 105 -1.62 1.31 3.63
CA VAL A 105 -1.28 1.37 2.21
C VAL A 105 -2.51 1.02 1.37
N THR A 106 -2.95 1.93 0.50
CA THR A 106 -4.06 1.73 -0.45
C THR A 106 -3.59 1.75 -1.90
N THR A 107 -4.39 1.21 -2.81
CA THR A 107 -3.99 1.02 -4.23
C THR A 107 -4.07 2.29 -5.07
N SER A 108 -4.87 3.27 -4.67
CA SER A 108 -5.11 4.49 -5.45
C SER A 108 -4.28 5.68 -4.96
N ALA A 109 -3.70 5.60 -3.76
CA ALA A 109 -2.89 6.67 -3.20
C ALA A 109 -1.41 6.51 -3.61
N THR A 110 -0.78 7.62 -4.03
CA THR A 110 0.69 7.69 -4.13
C THR A 110 1.30 7.61 -2.74
N GLN A 111 2.30 6.75 -2.56
CA GLN A 111 2.89 6.49 -1.25
C GLN A 111 4.39 6.25 -1.34
N THR A 112 5.12 6.71 -0.32
CA THR A 112 6.54 6.42 -0.14
C THR A 112 6.70 5.36 0.94
N LEU A 113 7.22 4.19 0.57
CA LEU A 113 7.46 3.08 1.49
C LEU A 113 8.93 3.07 1.92
N THR A 114 9.19 3.40 3.18
CA THR A 114 10.53 3.35 3.79
C THR A 114 10.70 2.10 4.66
N ASN A 115 11.93 1.63 4.81
CA ASN A 115 12.28 0.49 5.67
C ASN A 115 11.45 -0.76 5.35
N LYS A 116 11.35 -1.12 4.08
CA LYS A 116 10.66 -2.33 3.63
C LYS A 116 11.62 -3.26 2.91
N THR A 117 11.43 -4.55 3.13
CA THR A 117 12.02 -5.61 2.33
C THR A 117 10.92 -6.18 1.45
N LEU A 118 11.08 -6.10 0.13
CA LEU A 118 10.18 -6.74 -0.81
C LEU A 118 10.85 -8.02 -1.32
N THR A 119 10.32 -9.17 -0.91
CA THR A 119 10.81 -10.48 -1.34
C THR A 119 10.01 -10.95 -2.56
N ASN A 120 10.68 -11.05 -3.71
CA ASN A 120 10.07 -11.46 -4.99
C ASN A 120 8.82 -10.65 -5.40
N PRO A 121 8.82 -9.30 -5.32
CA PRO A 121 7.67 -8.53 -5.79
C PRO A 121 7.52 -8.67 -7.31
N THR A 122 6.28 -8.77 -7.78
CA THR A 122 5.98 -8.55 -9.21
C THR A 122 5.76 -7.05 -9.41
N ILE A 123 6.57 -6.42 -10.26
CA ILE A 123 6.44 -5.00 -10.63
C ILE A 123 6.15 -4.94 -12.13
N ALA A 124 4.88 -4.75 -12.49
CA ALA A 124 4.45 -4.68 -13.88
C ALA A 124 4.55 -3.23 -14.41
N GLY A 125 5.51 -2.95 -15.28
CA GLY A 125 5.62 -1.66 -15.98
C GLY A 125 6.07 -0.47 -15.12
N GLY A 126 6.74 -0.73 -13.99
CA GLY A 126 7.29 0.34 -13.15
C GLY A 126 8.60 0.91 -13.69
N THR A 127 8.78 2.22 -13.59
CA THR A 127 10.08 2.87 -13.78
C THR A 127 10.92 2.67 -12.52
N PHE A 128 12.09 2.07 -12.68
CA PHE A 128 13.12 2.01 -11.64
C PHE A 128 14.03 3.24 -11.77
N SER A 129 13.68 4.32 -11.07
CA SER A 129 14.45 5.57 -11.06
C SER A 129 15.20 5.80 -9.76
N GLY A 130 16.26 6.60 -9.80
CA GLY A 130 17.08 6.95 -8.65
C GLY A 130 18.36 6.13 -8.56
N SER A 131 19.06 6.25 -7.43
CA SER A 131 20.31 5.52 -7.19
C SER A 131 20.05 4.24 -6.42
N PHE A 132 20.50 3.11 -6.96
CA PHE A 132 20.61 1.85 -6.23
C PHE A 132 21.92 1.87 -5.44
N THR A 133 21.84 2.03 -4.13
CA THR A 133 23.04 2.11 -3.25
C THR A 133 23.61 0.75 -2.86
N GLY A 134 22.90 -0.34 -3.16
CA GLY A 134 23.36 -1.71 -2.96
C GLY A 134 23.72 -2.41 -4.28
N THR A 135 24.23 -3.64 -4.19
CA THR A 135 24.46 -4.48 -5.37
C THR A 135 23.13 -4.91 -5.98
N GLN A 136 22.98 -4.66 -7.28
CA GLN A 136 21.88 -5.20 -8.06
C GLN A 136 22.30 -6.55 -8.65
N ASP A 137 21.57 -7.62 -8.32
CA ASP A 137 21.68 -8.89 -9.03
C ASP A 137 20.72 -8.88 -10.22
N LEU A 138 21.27 -8.97 -11.43
CA LEU A 138 20.55 -8.93 -12.70
C LEU A 138 20.61 -10.26 -13.45
N THR A 139 20.79 -11.37 -12.74
CA THR A 139 20.84 -12.71 -13.35
C THR A 139 19.53 -13.00 -14.10
N GLY A 140 19.64 -13.27 -15.41
CA GLY A 140 18.49 -13.52 -16.28
C GLY A 140 17.74 -12.27 -16.75
N LEU A 141 18.26 -11.06 -16.49
CA LEU A 141 17.70 -9.82 -17.02
C LEU A 141 17.76 -9.82 -18.55
N VAL A 142 16.63 -9.45 -19.18
CA VAL A 142 16.56 -9.10 -20.60
C VAL A 142 16.27 -7.61 -20.72
N MET A 143 17.25 -6.84 -21.20
CA MET A 143 17.08 -5.43 -21.52
C MET A 143 16.64 -5.32 -22.98
N SER A 144 15.46 -4.76 -23.22
CA SER A 144 14.88 -4.63 -24.58
C SER A 144 14.98 -3.21 -25.11
N GLY A 145 15.06 -3.07 -26.43
CA GLY A 145 15.19 -1.79 -27.13
C GLY A 145 16.58 -1.57 -27.71
N ALA A 146 16.70 -0.60 -28.63
CA ALA A 146 17.97 -0.33 -29.33
C ALA A 146 19.04 0.29 -28.42
N SER A 147 18.65 1.04 -27.39
CA SER A 147 19.59 1.77 -26.52
C SER A 147 19.18 1.68 -25.05
N PRO A 148 19.20 0.48 -24.44
CA PRO A 148 18.69 0.30 -23.09
C PRO A 148 19.67 0.78 -22.00
N LEU A 149 20.92 1.08 -22.36
CA LEU A 149 21.98 1.48 -21.43
C LEU A 149 22.54 2.85 -21.83
N VAL A 150 22.30 3.85 -20.96
CA VAL A 150 22.74 5.24 -21.11
C VAL A 150 23.51 5.62 -19.84
N PHE A 151 24.68 6.23 -20.00
CA PHE A 151 25.62 6.54 -18.92
C PHE A 151 25.91 8.05 -18.89
N GLU A 152 25.60 8.69 -17.76
CA GLU A 152 25.68 10.14 -17.51
C GLU A 152 27.11 10.65 -17.18
N GLY A 153 28.10 9.78 -17.05
CA GLY A 153 29.42 10.18 -16.58
C GLY A 153 29.41 10.71 -15.13
N ALA A 154 30.40 11.52 -14.76
CA ALA A 154 30.61 11.99 -13.38
C ALA A 154 29.85 13.28 -13.04
N THR A 155 29.53 14.09 -14.06
CA THR A 155 28.78 15.35 -13.94
C THR A 155 27.44 15.17 -14.60
N ALA A 156 26.37 15.54 -13.89
CA ALA A 156 25.06 15.60 -14.52
C ALA A 156 25.03 16.80 -15.47
N ASP A 157 24.95 16.53 -16.77
CA ASP A 157 24.86 17.53 -17.81
C ASP A 157 23.94 17.05 -18.95
N ALA A 158 24.32 17.22 -20.21
CA ALA A 158 23.52 16.83 -21.38
C ALA A 158 24.34 15.95 -22.34
N TYR A 159 25.43 15.35 -21.83
CA TYR A 159 26.36 14.53 -22.58
C TYR A 159 26.38 13.11 -22.01
N GLU A 160 25.69 12.20 -22.68
CA GLU A 160 25.62 10.81 -22.26
C GLU A 160 26.39 9.88 -23.21
N THR A 161 26.93 8.79 -22.67
CA THR A 161 27.40 7.65 -23.46
C THR A 161 26.30 6.62 -23.55
N THR A 162 25.92 6.23 -24.76
CA THR A 162 24.90 5.19 -24.98
C THR A 162 25.54 3.92 -25.52
N LEU A 163 25.31 2.78 -24.85
CA LEU A 163 25.58 1.48 -25.45
C LEU A 163 24.36 1.07 -26.30
N ALA A 164 24.50 1.28 -27.60
CA ALA A 164 23.47 1.00 -28.59
C ALA A 164 23.67 -0.36 -29.26
N PHE A 165 22.56 -1.01 -29.57
CA PHE A 165 22.45 -2.27 -30.27
C PHE A 165 21.64 -2.05 -31.55
N THR A 166 22.27 -2.32 -32.68
CA THR A 166 21.54 -2.50 -33.95
C THR A 166 20.81 -3.82 -33.89
N ASP A 167 19.62 -3.90 -34.52
CA ASP A 167 18.86 -5.15 -34.60
C ASP A 167 19.74 -6.32 -35.05
N PRO A 168 19.98 -7.32 -34.18
CA PRO A 168 20.85 -8.42 -34.52
C PRO A 168 20.15 -9.34 -35.51
N THR A 169 20.85 -9.75 -36.57
CA THR A 169 20.34 -10.71 -37.56
C THR A 169 20.46 -12.17 -37.13
N ALA A 170 21.10 -12.42 -35.98
CA ALA A 170 21.31 -13.70 -35.33
C ALA A 170 21.78 -13.46 -33.90
N ASP A 171 21.73 -14.47 -33.03
CA ASP A 171 22.24 -14.36 -31.66
C ASP A 171 23.72 -13.94 -31.64
N ARG A 172 24.05 -12.93 -30.83
CA ARG A 172 25.41 -12.42 -30.65
C ARG A 172 25.80 -12.48 -29.18
N THR A 173 27.08 -12.72 -28.94
CA THR A 173 27.66 -12.70 -27.60
C THR A 173 28.94 -11.86 -27.62
N ILE A 174 29.06 -10.95 -26.65
CA ILE A 174 30.30 -10.25 -26.35
C ILE A 174 30.82 -10.83 -25.04
N THR A 175 32.02 -11.40 -25.05
CA THR A 175 32.69 -11.92 -23.84
C THR A 175 33.80 -10.95 -23.46
N LEU A 176 33.75 -10.42 -22.24
CA LEU A 176 34.78 -9.54 -21.72
C LEU A 176 36.00 -10.36 -21.24
N PRO A 177 37.23 -9.85 -21.43
CA PRO A 177 38.41 -10.47 -20.85
C PRO A 177 38.35 -10.38 -19.32
N ASN A 178 38.96 -11.35 -18.63
CA ASN A 178 39.17 -11.28 -17.18
C ASN A 178 40.39 -10.38 -16.86
N ALA A 179 40.32 -9.12 -17.28
CA ALA A 179 41.33 -8.10 -17.05
C ALA A 179 40.68 -6.72 -17.11
N THR A 180 41.21 -5.76 -16.36
CA THR A 180 40.86 -4.35 -16.57
C THR A 180 41.36 -3.93 -17.95
N ASP A 181 40.49 -3.37 -18.76
CA ASP A 181 40.81 -2.92 -20.11
C ASP A 181 40.09 -1.60 -20.42
N THR A 182 40.50 -0.96 -21.51
CA THR A 182 39.80 0.19 -22.10
C THR A 182 39.31 -0.22 -23.49
N LEU A 183 38.06 0.11 -23.80
CA LEU A 183 37.49 -0.20 -25.12
C LEU A 183 38.22 0.60 -26.21
N VAL A 184 38.68 -0.10 -27.24
CA VAL A 184 39.23 0.51 -28.47
C VAL A 184 38.06 0.87 -29.40
N GLY A 185 38.00 2.13 -29.83
CA GLY A 185 36.94 2.68 -30.67
C GLY A 185 37.34 2.78 -32.15
N LEU A 186 36.33 2.95 -33.02
CA LEU A 186 36.57 3.15 -34.46
C LEU A 186 37.21 4.51 -34.77
N ALA A 187 36.87 5.54 -34.00
CA ALA A 187 37.31 6.93 -34.20
C ALA A 187 38.27 7.40 -33.10
N THR A 188 38.96 6.47 -32.44
CA THR A 188 39.97 6.74 -31.42
C THR A 188 41.38 6.42 -31.94
N THR A 189 42.38 6.99 -31.28
CA THR A 189 43.79 6.62 -31.50
C THR A 189 44.25 5.83 -30.29
N ASP A 190 44.50 4.54 -30.49
CA ASP A 190 44.83 3.61 -29.41
C ASP A 190 46.22 3.01 -29.58
N THR A 191 46.92 2.81 -28.46
CA THR A 191 48.20 2.10 -28.43
C THR A 191 47.98 0.68 -27.93
N LEU A 192 48.17 -0.30 -28.81
CA LEU A 192 47.99 -1.72 -28.49
C LEU A 192 49.33 -2.31 -28.03
N THR A 193 49.44 -2.69 -26.75
CA THR A 193 50.64 -3.32 -26.21
C THR A 193 50.43 -4.82 -25.93
N ASN A 194 51.50 -5.59 -26.06
CA ASN A 194 51.53 -7.04 -25.80
C ASN A 194 50.43 -7.82 -26.56
N LYS A 195 50.19 -7.45 -27.82
CA LYS A 195 49.26 -8.12 -28.72
C LYS A 195 50.02 -8.81 -29.84
N THR A 196 49.54 -9.97 -30.26
CA THR A 196 49.94 -10.61 -31.51
C THR A 196 48.87 -10.29 -32.55
N ILE A 197 49.28 -9.72 -33.68
CA ILE A 197 48.40 -9.43 -34.81
C ILE A 197 48.74 -10.41 -35.93
N ASP A 198 47.76 -11.23 -36.33
CA ASP A 198 47.86 -12.05 -37.53
C ASP A 198 47.60 -11.19 -38.78
N LEU A 199 48.62 -11.02 -39.61
CA LEU A 199 48.55 -10.20 -40.83
C LEU A 199 47.77 -10.87 -41.96
N GLY A 200 47.54 -12.19 -41.91
CA GLY A 200 46.73 -12.89 -42.91
C GLY A 200 45.23 -12.71 -42.69
N SER A 201 44.83 -12.59 -41.42
CA SER A 201 43.43 -12.44 -41.00
C SER A 201 43.00 -10.99 -40.76
N ASN A 202 43.96 -10.06 -40.72
CA ASN A 202 43.72 -8.64 -40.51
C ASN A 202 44.23 -7.82 -41.70
N THR A 203 43.61 -6.65 -41.92
CA THR A 203 44.12 -5.67 -42.88
C THR A 203 44.80 -4.54 -42.12
N LEU A 204 46.11 -4.42 -42.26
CA LEU A 204 46.90 -3.30 -41.74
C LEU A 204 47.32 -2.43 -42.91
N THR A 205 47.07 -1.13 -42.82
CA THR A 205 47.44 -0.16 -43.86
C THR A 205 48.54 0.76 -43.35
N GLY A 206 49.61 0.88 -44.13
CA GLY A 206 50.76 1.74 -43.87
C GLY A 206 51.72 1.69 -45.05
N SER A 207 52.60 2.66 -45.14
CA SER A 207 53.72 2.66 -46.07
C SER A 207 54.81 1.70 -45.61
N LEU A 208 55.64 1.26 -46.56
CA LEU A 208 56.83 0.45 -46.23
C LEU A 208 57.76 1.18 -45.25
N ALA A 209 57.85 2.51 -45.37
CA ALA A 209 58.64 3.31 -44.44
C ALA A 209 58.07 3.22 -43.01
N GLU A 210 56.76 3.42 -42.83
CA GLU A 210 56.10 3.32 -41.53
C GLU A 210 56.29 1.94 -40.89
N PHE A 211 56.15 0.86 -41.66
CA PHE A 211 56.36 -0.50 -41.14
C PHE A 211 57.84 -0.81 -40.82
N ASN A 212 58.80 -0.24 -41.55
CA ASN A 212 60.23 -0.47 -41.29
C ASN A 212 60.80 0.37 -40.14
N THR A 213 60.06 1.39 -39.68
CA THR A 213 60.43 2.24 -38.54
C THR A 213 59.67 1.94 -37.25
N ALA A 214 58.72 1.00 -37.30
CA ALA A 214 57.87 0.61 -36.17
C ALA A 214 58.59 -0.32 -35.18
#